data_AF-A0A4Y2NJ49-F1
#
_entry.id   AF-A0A4Y2NJ49-F1
#
_cell.length_a   1.000
_cell.length_b   1.000
_cell.length_c   1.000
_cell.angle_alpha   90.00
_cell.angle_beta   90.00
_cell.angle_gamma   90.00
#
_symmetry.space_group_name_H-M   'P 1'
#
loop_
_entity.id
_entity.type
_entity.pdbx_description
1 polymer ?
#
loop_
_entity_poly.entity_id
_entity_poly.type
_entity_poly.pdbx_seq_one_letter_code
_entity_poly.pdbx_strand_id
1 'polypeptide(L)'
;MGNLPRDRVVPDYPFNCSGVDFCGPFMIRYRNQIKGVLHKMYICIFVCFVSKAIHTEIVSDLTSEAFIATLKRFFGRRGKCAKLHSGNGKTFVGANQEIKGLLKLVKEPDEQLSGFLSIIEFIDLRIKK
;
A
#
# COMPACT_ATOMS: atom_id res chain seq x y z
N MET A 1 21.79 21.03 -12.43
CA MET A 1 21.20 20.01 -11.54
C MET A 1 19.80 20.46 -11.15
N GLY A 2 18.76 19.65 -11.37
CA GLY A 2 17.39 20.04 -11.06
C GLY A 2 17.09 19.99 -9.56
N ASN A 3 16.18 20.85 -9.09
CA ASN A 3 15.75 20.85 -7.69
C ASN A 3 15.03 19.55 -7.35
N LEU A 4 15.46 18.90 -6.26
CA LEU A 4 14.79 17.70 -5.76
C LEU A 4 13.46 18.08 -5.07
N PRO A 5 12.44 17.21 -5.13
CA PRO A 5 11.23 17.40 -4.35
C PRO A 5 11.54 17.53 -2.86
N ARG A 6 10.83 18.42 -2.16
CA ARG A 6 10.99 18.66 -0.71
C ARG A 6 10.94 17.37 0.11
N ASP A 7 10.05 16.45 -0.26
CA ASP A 7 9.88 15.14 0.39
C ASP A 7 11.14 14.24 0.31
N ARG A 8 12.13 14.55 -0.56
CA ARG A 8 13.39 13.79 -0.67
C ARG A 8 14.56 14.40 0.11
N VAL A 9 14.41 15.62 0.61
CA VAL A 9 15.49 16.41 1.23
C VAL A 9 15.20 16.81 2.67
N VAL A 10 13.93 16.86 3.07
CA VAL A 10 13.53 17.15 4.45
C VAL A 10 13.64 15.86 5.28
N PRO A 11 14.39 15.87 6.40
CA PRO A 11 14.43 14.74 7.34
C PRO A 11 13.06 14.47 7.95
N ASP A 12 12.73 13.19 8.12
CA ASP A 12 11.47 12.73 8.73
C ASP A 12 11.65 11.30 9.27
N TYR A 13 10.62 10.67 9.82
CA TYR A 13 10.71 9.27 10.22
C TYR A 13 10.76 8.33 8.99
N PRO A 14 11.46 7.17 9.09
CA PRO A 14 11.58 6.23 7.99
C PRO A 14 10.21 5.81 7.44
N PHE A 15 10.13 5.72 6.12
CA PHE A 15 8.93 5.40 5.34
C PHE A 15 7.76 6.41 5.46
N ASN A 16 7.87 7.54 6.16
CA ASN A 16 6.78 8.52 6.21
C ASN A 16 6.34 9.00 4.81
N CYS A 17 7.36 9.33 4.00
CA CYS A 17 7.22 9.61 2.57
C CYS A 17 7.91 8.49 1.80
N SER A 18 7.14 7.73 1.01
CA SER A 18 7.66 6.61 0.24
C SER A 18 7.22 6.69 -1.22
N GLY A 19 8.05 6.18 -2.13
CA GLY A 19 7.66 5.86 -3.49
C GLY A 19 7.29 4.38 -3.61
N VAL A 20 6.45 4.03 -4.57
CA VAL A 20 6.10 2.66 -4.90
C VAL A 20 6.13 2.41 -6.39
N ASP A 21 6.66 1.25 -6.78
CA ASP A 21 6.65 0.78 -8.16
C ASP A 21 6.56 -0.75 -8.23
N PHE A 22 6.22 -1.28 -9.40
CA PHE A 22 6.25 -2.71 -9.68
C PHE A 22 7.45 -3.08 -10.54
N CYS A 23 8.09 -4.19 -10.18
CA CYS A 23 9.16 -4.80 -10.96
C CYS A 23 8.73 -6.21 -11.38
N GLY A 24 9.03 -6.59 -12.63
CA GLY A 24 8.72 -7.91 -13.19
C GLY A 24 8.27 -7.82 -14.65
N PRO A 25 7.81 -8.94 -15.23
CA PRO A 25 7.44 -10.17 -14.55
C PRO A 25 8.62 -11.13 -14.27
N PHE A 26 8.55 -11.80 -13.14
CA PHE A 26 9.45 -12.90 -12.77
C PHE A 26 8.70 -14.23 -12.90
N MET A 27 9.33 -15.20 -13.56
CA MET A 27 8.79 -16.55 -13.67
C MET A 27 9.35 -17.38 -12.52
N ILE A 28 8.51 -17.74 -11.55
CA ILE A 28 8.93 -18.50 -10.36
C ILE A 28 8.41 -19.94 -10.40
N ARG A 29 9.13 -20.83 -9.74
CA ARG A 29 8.68 -22.18 -9.38
C ARG A 29 8.29 -22.17 -7.92
N TYR A 30 7.19 -22.82 -7.57
CA TYR A 30 6.87 -23.01 -6.16
C TYR A 30 7.84 -24.00 -5.52
N ARG A 31 7.96 -23.90 -4.18
CA ARG A 31 8.79 -24.81 -3.40
C ARG A 31 8.37 -26.26 -3.68
N ASN A 32 9.36 -27.12 -3.93
CA ASN A 32 9.20 -28.54 -4.27
C ASN A 32 8.56 -28.84 -5.64
N GLN A 33 8.37 -27.85 -6.51
CA GLN A 33 7.86 -28.09 -7.86
C GLN A 33 8.99 -28.54 -8.80
N ILE A 34 9.13 -29.86 -9.01
CA ILE A 34 10.18 -30.46 -9.87
C ILE A 34 9.83 -30.41 -11.37
N LYS A 35 8.54 -30.42 -11.72
CA LYS A 35 8.00 -30.22 -13.07
C LYS A 35 6.70 -29.42 -12.98
N GLY A 36 6.33 -28.70 -14.04
CA GLY A 36 5.05 -27.98 -14.14
C GLY A 36 5.19 -26.53 -14.60
N VAL A 37 4.07 -25.81 -14.56
CA VAL A 37 3.94 -24.45 -15.09
C VAL A 37 4.67 -23.44 -14.19
N LEU A 38 5.41 -22.52 -14.81
CA LEU A 38 6.02 -21.39 -14.11
C LEU A 38 4.97 -20.33 -13.81
N HIS A 39 5.01 -19.77 -12.60
CA HIS A 39 4.06 -18.75 -12.18
C HIS A 39 4.66 -17.37 -12.41
N LYS A 40 3.90 -16.52 -13.10
CA LYS A 40 4.23 -15.12 -13.29
C LYS A 40 3.98 -14.37 -11.99
N MET A 41 5.02 -13.73 -11.46
CA MET A 41 4.97 -12.94 -10.23
C MET A 41 5.60 -11.58 -10.45
N TYR A 42 5.27 -10.65 -9.57
CA TYR A 42 5.78 -9.29 -9.56
C TYR A 42 6.33 -8.98 -8.18
N ILE A 43 7.23 -8.00 -8.12
CA ILE A 43 7.74 -7.45 -6.86
C ILE A 43 7.21 -6.03 -6.76
N CYS A 44 6.50 -5.73 -5.68
CA CYS A 44 6.17 -4.37 -5.31
C CYS A 44 7.34 -3.80 -4.50
N ILE A 45 7.92 -2.71 -4.99
CA ILE A 45 9.08 -2.06 -4.42
C ILE A 45 8.62 -0.76 -3.77
N PHE A 46 8.79 -0.64 -2.46
CA PHE A 46 8.60 0.59 -1.72
C PHE A 46 9.95 1.21 -1.40
N VAL A 47 10.13 2.48 -1.74
CA VAL A 47 11.38 3.22 -1.50
C VAL A 47 11.11 4.37 -0.55
N CYS A 48 11.72 4.33 0.63
CA CYS A 48 11.64 5.44 1.58
C CYS A 48 12.39 6.66 1.03
N PHE A 49 11.74 7.82 0.93
CA PHE A 49 12.39 9.04 0.44
C PHE A 49 13.34 9.68 1.46
N VAL A 50 13.12 9.43 2.74
CA VAL A 50 14.00 9.92 3.82
C VAL A 50 15.33 9.14 3.83
N SER A 51 15.29 7.85 4.15
CA SER A 51 16.49 7.02 4.35
C SER A 51 17.00 6.28 3.12
N LYS A 52 16.25 6.31 2.00
CA LYS A 52 16.48 5.46 0.81
C LYS A 52 16.39 3.95 1.06
N ALA A 53 15.90 3.54 2.23
CA ALA A 53 15.63 2.13 2.52
C ALA A 53 14.57 1.57 1.56
N ILE A 54 14.77 0.33 1.13
CA ILE A 54 13.88 -0.39 0.23
C ILE A 54 13.14 -1.47 1.02
N HIS A 55 11.83 -1.56 0.81
CA HIS A 55 11.00 -2.65 1.27
C HIS A 55 10.36 -3.34 0.07
N THR A 56 10.49 -4.66 -0.04
CA THR A 56 9.95 -5.43 -1.15
C THR A 56 8.89 -6.40 -0.68
N GLU A 57 7.85 -6.56 -1.49
CA GLU A 57 6.78 -7.53 -1.28
C GLU A 57 6.52 -8.29 -2.59
N ILE A 58 6.27 -9.60 -2.50
CA ILE A 58 5.89 -10.41 -3.66
C ILE A 58 4.39 -10.22 -3.92
N VAL A 59 4.02 -10.13 -5.19
CA VAL A 59 2.64 -9.93 -5.65
C VAL A 59 2.34 -10.89 -6.81
N SER A 60 1.17 -11.53 -6.76
CA SER A 60 0.71 -12.51 -7.76
C SER A 60 0.43 -11.90 -9.12
N ASP A 61 -0.02 -10.66 -9.14
CA ASP A 61 -0.64 -10.01 -10.30
C ASP A 61 -0.65 -8.49 -10.14
N LEU A 62 -0.94 -7.77 -11.22
CA LEU A 62 -0.97 -6.30 -11.25
C LEU A 62 -2.41 -5.76 -11.11
N THR A 63 -3.22 -6.39 -10.27
CA THR A 63 -4.58 -5.91 -9.96
C THR A 63 -4.58 -4.96 -8.76
N SER A 64 -5.55 -4.06 -8.72
CA SER A 64 -5.73 -3.10 -7.61
C SER A 64 -5.86 -3.83 -6.27
N GLU A 65 -6.62 -4.92 -6.24
CA GLU A 65 -6.84 -5.75 -5.05
C GLU A 65 -5.52 -6.33 -4.51
N ALA A 66 -4.72 -6.94 -5.39
CA ALA A 66 -3.42 -7.50 -5.01
C ALA A 66 -2.46 -6.41 -4.50
N PHE A 67 -2.50 -5.21 -5.10
CA PHE A 67 -1.76 -4.08 -4.60
C PHE A 67 -2.25 -3.59 -3.22
N ILE A 68 -3.56 -3.51 -2.98
CA ILE A 68 -4.11 -3.13 -1.66
C ILE A 68 -3.70 -4.16 -0.59
N ALA A 69 -3.76 -5.45 -0.90
CA ALA A 69 -3.29 -6.50 0.01
C ALA A 69 -1.79 -6.33 0.32
N THR A 70 -0.99 -5.96 -0.69
CA THR A 70 0.43 -5.66 -0.53
C THR A 70 0.68 -4.41 0.31
N LEU A 71 -0.10 -3.36 0.10
CA LEU A 71 -0.05 -2.12 0.86
C LEU A 71 -0.37 -2.36 2.34
N LYS A 72 -1.38 -3.20 2.63
CA LYS A 72 -1.69 -3.64 4.01
C LYS A 72 -0.50 -4.34 4.67
N ARG A 73 0.18 -5.25 3.96
CA ARG A 73 1.40 -5.92 4.48
C ARG A 73 2.54 -4.94 4.73
N PHE A 74 2.78 -4.02 3.80
CA PHE A 74 3.78 -2.98 3.95
C PHE A 74 3.51 -2.10 5.17
N PHE A 75 2.27 -1.61 5.35
CA PHE A 75 1.90 -0.81 6.52
C PHE A 75 1.95 -1.59 7.83
N GLY A 76 1.60 -2.89 7.80
CA GLY A 76 1.75 -3.76 8.97
C GLY A 76 3.20 -3.93 9.43
N ARG A 77 4.17 -3.86 8.49
CA ARG A 77 5.60 -4.02 8.79
C ARG A 77 6.35 -2.71 9.03
N ARG A 78 6.00 -1.64 8.30
CA ARG A 78 6.74 -0.37 8.30
C ARG A 78 5.99 0.79 8.97
N GLY A 79 4.74 0.57 9.35
CA GLY A 79 3.85 1.65 9.79
C GLY A 79 3.18 2.36 8.61
N LYS A 80 2.22 3.22 8.93
CA LYS A 80 1.46 3.99 7.93
C LYS A 80 2.33 5.13 7.39
N CYS A 81 2.35 5.29 6.07
CA CYS A 81 2.97 6.47 5.44
C CYS A 81 1.99 7.65 5.47
N ALA A 82 2.48 8.87 5.65
CA ALA A 82 1.70 10.07 5.36
C ALA A 82 1.55 10.30 3.86
N LYS A 83 2.58 9.99 3.06
CA LYS A 83 2.56 10.13 1.61
C LYS A 83 3.14 8.90 0.91
N LEU A 84 2.39 8.38 -0.05
CA LEU A 84 2.84 7.32 -0.93
C LEU A 84 2.77 7.82 -2.39
N HIS A 85 3.92 7.89 -3.04
CA HIS A 85 4.07 8.35 -4.42
C HIS A 85 4.11 7.16 -5.36
N SER A 86 3.24 7.10 -6.35
CA SER A 86 3.23 6.06 -7.38
C SER A 86 3.22 6.67 -8.78
N GLY A 87 3.53 5.88 -9.81
CA GLY A 87 3.20 6.23 -11.19
C GLY A 87 1.69 6.15 -11.47
N ASN A 88 1.30 6.49 -12.70
CA ASN A 88 -0.10 6.44 -13.18
C ASN A 88 -0.52 5.06 -13.69
N GLY A 89 0.11 3.98 -13.20
CA GLY A 89 -0.28 2.62 -13.54
C GLY A 89 -1.74 2.36 -13.15
N LYS A 90 -2.50 1.69 -14.02
CA LYS A 90 -3.94 1.42 -13.81
C LYS A 90 -4.21 0.76 -12.45
N THR A 91 -3.31 -0.13 -12.03
CA THR A 91 -3.31 -0.79 -10.72
C THR A 91 -3.31 0.21 -9.56
N PHE A 92 -2.43 1.22 -9.59
CA PHE A 92 -2.33 2.23 -8.55
C PHE A 92 -3.51 3.19 -8.58
N VAL A 93 -3.94 3.59 -9.79
CA VAL A 93 -5.11 4.47 -9.96
C VAL A 93 -6.38 3.79 -9.44
N GLY A 94 -6.61 2.53 -9.79
CA GLY A 94 -7.76 1.75 -9.32
C GLY A 94 -7.72 1.55 -7.81
N ALA A 95 -6.58 1.17 -7.24
CA ALA A 95 -6.44 1.04 -5.79
C ALA A 95 -6.69 2.36 -5.04
N ASN A 96 -6.23 3.48 -5.58
CA ASN A 96 -6.51 4.80 -5.01
C ASN A 96 -8.02 5.12 -5.02
N GLN A 97 -8.73 4.74 -6.09
CA GLN A 97 -10.18 4.90 -6.17
C GLN A 97 -10.90 4.03 -5.13
N GLU A 98 -10.52 2.76 -5.00
CA GLU A 98 -11.10 1.84 -4.00
C GLU A 98 -10.87 2.34 -2.57
N ILE A 99 -9.65 2.78 -2.24
CA ILE A 99 -9.30 3.32 -0.92
C ILE A 99 -10.10 4.60 -0.64
N LYS A 100 -10.27 5.49 -1.63
CA LYS A 100 -11.11 6.70 -1.48
C LYS A 100 -12.58 6.35 -1.27
N GLY A 101 -13.10 5.34 -1.96
CA GLY A 101 -14.45 4.83 -1.76
C GLY A 101 -14.65 4.34 -0.32
N LEU A 102 -13.73 3.52 0.17
CA LEU A 102 -13.74 3.03 1.56
C LEU A 102 -13.67 4.20 2.57
N LEU A 103 -12.80 5.18 2.33
CA LEU A 103 -12.68 6.34 3.21
C LEU A 103 -13.97 7.15 3.26
N LYS A 104 -14.68 7.28 2.13
CA LYS A 104 -15.97 7.96 2.08
C LYS A 104 -17.00 7.21 2.93
N LEU A 105 -17.10 5.89 2.76
CA LEU A 105 -18.00 5.05 3.57
C LEU A 105 -17.69 5.16 5.08
N VAL A 106 -16.43 5.22 5.48
CA VAL A 106 -16.08 5.35 6.90
C VAL A 106 -16.39 6.75 7.46
N LYS A 107 -16.24 7.81 6.66
CA LYS A 107 -16.54 9.18 7.08
C LYS A 107 -18.04 9.48 7.11
N GLU A 108 -18.77 8.91 6.16
CA GLU A 108 -20.20 9.08 5.97
C GLU A 108 -20.82 7.67 5.96
N PRO A 109 -20.84 6.96 7.11
CA PRO A 109 -21.36 5.61 7.18
C PRO A 109 -22.86 5.62 6.91
N ASP A 110 -23.30 4.67 6.10
CA ASP A 110 -24.72 4.36 6.01
C ASP A 110 -25.21 3.70 7.31
N GLU A 111 -26.54 3.52 7.41
CA GLU A 111 -27.17 2.98 8.60
C GLU A 111 -26.65 1.57 8.95
N GLN A 112 -26.33 0.77 7.93
CA GLN A 112 -25.79 -0.58 8.11
C GLN A 112 -24.37 -0.54 8.68
N LEU A 113 -23.46 0.25 8.10
CA LEU A 113 -22.09 0.38 8.56
C LEU A 113 -22.04 1.06 9.94
N SER A 114 -22.93 2.02 10.20
CA SER A 114 -23.09 2.61 11.53
C SER A 114 -23.51 1.55 12.57
N GLY A 115 -24.47 0.69 12.22
CA GLY A 115 -24.86 -0.47 13.02
C GLY A 115 -23.69 -1.42 13.29
N PHE A 116 -22.91 -1.79 12.28
CA PHE A 116 -21.73 -2.64 12.47
C PHE A 116 -20.64 -2.00 13.32
N LEU A 117 -20.32 -0.72 13.09
CA LEU A 117 -19.29 0.01 13.85
C LEU A 117 -19.69 0.23 15.31
N SER A 118 -21.00 0.35 15.60
CA SER A 118 -21.51 0.48 16.98
C SER A 118 -21.51 -0.83 17.77
N ILE A 119 -21.55 -1.99 17.10
CA ILE A 119 -21.47 -3.32 17.73
C ILE A 119 -20.02 -3.68 18.11
N ILE A 120 -19.04 -3.16 17.36
CA ILE A 120 -17.63 -3.30 17.72
C ILE A 120 -17.37 -2.31 18.84
N GLU A 121 -17.17 -2.78 20.09
CA GLU A 121 -16.69 -1.97 21.21
C GLU A 121 -15.31 -1.37 20.88
N PHE A 122 -15.28 -0.31 20.08
CA PHE A 122 -14.14 0.57 20.00
C PHE A 122 -14.12 1.38 21.28
N ILE A 123 -13.12 1.11 22.11
CA ILE A 123 -12.65 2.00 23.19
C ILE A 123 -12.72 3.44 22.66
N ASP A 124 -13.54 4.25 23.32
CA ASP A 124 -13.84 5.66 23.05
C ASP A 124 -12.55 6.49 22.94
N LEU A 125 -12.01 6.61 21.72
CA LEU A 125 -10.94 7.56 21.40
C LEU A 125 -11.59 8.92 21.09
N ARG A 126 -11.99 9.62 22.15
CA ARG A 126 -12.35 11.04 22.10
C ARG A 126 -11.21 11.86 21.49
N ILE A 127 -11.40 12.32 20.27
CA ILE A 127 -10.65 13.46 19.73
C ILE A 127 -11.36 14.72 20.25
N LYS A 128 -10.78 15.37 21.27
CA LYS A 128 -11.21 16.72 21.68
C LYS A 128 -10.89 17.70 20.53
N LYS A 129 -11.87 18.56 20.24
CA LYS A 129 -11.76 19.71 19.32
C LYS A 129 -10.57 20.60 19.66
#